data_AF-A0A662S7F8-F1
#
_entry.id   AF-A0A662S7F8-F1
#
_cell.length_a   1.000
_cell.length_b   1.000
_cell.length_c   1.000
_cell.angle_alpha   90.00
_cell.angle_beta   90.00
_cell.angle_gamma   90.00
#
_symmetry.space_group_name_H-M   'P 1'
#
loop_
_entity.id
_entity.type
_entity.pdbx_description
1 polymer ?
#
loop_
_entity_poly.entity_id
_entity_poly.type
_entity_poly.pdbx_seq_one_letter_code
_entity_poly.pdbx_strand_id
1 'polypeptide(L)' 'MAKPAFVTHVLPVFRGEEATDEVMDGPNSIIYEQAENNLYAKMAVLALTMAKEIPI' A
#
# COMPACT_ATOMS: atom_id res chain seq x y z
N MET A 1 14.49 17.37 -14.68
CA MET A 1 14.53 16.75 -13.34
C MET A 1 13.72 15.46 -13.40
N ALA A 2 14.17 14.40 -12.74
CA ALA A 2 13.39 13.17 -12.61
C ALA A 2 12.17 13.40 -11.70
N LYS A 3 11.03 12.78 -12.01
CA LYS A 3 9.87 12.77 -11.09
C LYS A 3 10.22 11.99 -9.83
N PRO A 4 9.69 12.40 -8.65
CA PRO A 4 9.80 11.57 -7.45
C PRO A 4 9.19 10.19 -7.73
N ALA A 5 9.87 9.14 -7.27
CA ALA A 5 9.45 7.75 -7.42
C ALA A 5 9.19 7.17 -6.04
N PHE A 6 8.10 6.40 -5.93
CA PHE A 6 7.73 5.69 -4.70
C PHE A 6 8.09 4.21 -4.81
N VAL A 7 8.47 3.61 -3.69
CA VAL A 7 8.70 2.17 -3.54
C VAL A 7 7.50 1.56 -2.86
N THR A 8 6.95 0.50 -3.48
CA THR A 8 5.81 -0.29 -2.96
C THR A 8 6.17 -1.77 -2.98
N HIS A 9 5.54 -2.55 -2.10
CA HIS A 9 5.61 -4.01 -2.09
C HIS A 9 4.52 -4.55 -1.16
N VAL A 10 3.80 -5.59 -1.58
CA VAL A 10 2.84 -6.25 -0.70
C VAL A 10 3.58 -6.99 0.43
N LEU A 11 3.11 -6.86 1.66
CA LEU A 11 3.71 -7.57 2.79
C LEU A 11 3.26 -9.05 2.83
N PRO A 12 4.09 -9.97 3.33
CA PRO A 12 5.45 -9.76 3.86
C PRO A 12 6.49 -9.55 2.75
N VAL A 13 7.58 -8.85 3.08
CA VAL A 13 8.77 -8.68 2.22
C VAL A 13 9.92 -9.50 2.80
N PHE A 14 10.63 -10.26 1.97
CA PHE A 14 11.87 -10.95 2.33
C PHE A 14 13.08 -10.03 2.15
N ARG A 15 13.47 -9.34 3.23
CA ARG A 15 14.63 -8.43 3.25
C ARG A 15 15.92 -9.16 2.91
N GLY A 16 16.75 -8.52 2.08
CA GLY A 16 18.00 -9.08 1.58
C GLY A 16 17.86 -9.98 0.35
N GLU A 17 16.63 -10.41 0.02
CA GLU A 17 16.33 -11.24 -1.17
C GLU A 17 15.52 -10.43 -2.20
N GLU A 18 14.40 -9.85 -1.77
CA GLU A 18 13.49 -9.10 -2.64
C GLU A 18 13.85 -7.61 -2.71
N ALA A 19 14.32 -7.06 -1.60
CA ALA A 19 14.79 -5.69 -1.48
C ALA A 19 15.73 -5.51 -0.30
N THR A 20 16.62 -4.52 -0.38
CA THR A 20 17.51 -4.17 0.73
C THR A 20 16.79 -3.33 1.77
N ASP A 21 17.35 -3.26 2.97
CA ASP A 21 16.79 -2.46 4.06
C ASP A 21 16.77 -0.97 3.71
N GLU A 22 17.77 -0.47 2.99
CA GLU A 22 17.81 0.94 2.58
C GLU A 22 16.70 1.32 1.60
N VAL A 23 16.23 0.36 0.80
CA VAL A 23 15.11 0.56 -0.13
C VAL A 23 13.77 0.47 0.62
N MET A 24 13.63 -0.50 1.53
CA MET A 24 12.39 -0.73 2.28
C MET A 24 12.13 0.30 3.37
N ASP A 25 13.18 0.84 4.00
CA ASP A 25 13.08 1.85 5.06
C ASP A 25 13.52 3.25 4.59
N GLY A 26 13.80 3.39 3.29
CA GLY A 26 14.22 4.64 2.69
C GLY A 26 13.09 5.68 2.59
N PRO A 27 13.43 6.95 2.32
CA PRO A 27 12.47 8.06 2.32
C PRO A 27 11.41 7.99 1.20
N ASN A 28 11.61 7.11 0.23
CA ASN A 28 10.68 6.89 -0.89
C ASN A 28 9.78 5.66 -0.67
N SER A 29 10.00 4.90 0.41
CA SER A 29 9.19 3.73 0.74
C SER A 29 7.85 4.14 1.31
N ILE A 30 6.78 3.59 0.74
CA ILE A 30 5.40 3.78 1.21
C ILE A 30 4.72 2.45 1.50
N ILE A 31 5.49 1.42 1.86
CA ILE A 31 4.99 0.04 2.02
C ILE A 31 3.95 -0.07 3.16
N TYR A 32 4.09 0.75 4.20
CA TYR A 32 3.14 0.76 5.32
C TYR A 32 1.86 1.50 4.96
N GLU A 33 1.96 2.65 4.27
CA GLU A 33 0.81 3.38 3.75
C GLU A 33 0.04 2.55 2.72
N GLN A 34 0.74 1.77 1.88
CA GLN A 34 0.12 0.83 0.96
C GLN A 34 -0.64 -0.28 1.72
N ALA A 35 -0.05 -0.82 2.79
CA ALA A 35 -0.68 -1.85 3.61
C ALA A 35 -1.92 -1.30 4.35
N GLU A 36 -1.86 -0.08 4.89
CA GLU A 36 -3.00 0.59 5.51
C GLU A 36 -4.10 0.87 4.49
N ASN A 37 -3.75 1.40 3.32
CA ASN A 37 -4.70 1.64 2.23
C ASN A 37 -5.39 0.37 1.74
N ASN A 38 -4.77 -0.81 1.91
CA ASN A 38 -5.41 -2.08 1.61
C ASN A 38 -6.66 -2.31 2.47
N LEU A 39 -6.65 -1.90 3.75
CA LEU A 39 -7.82 -1.98 4.64
C LEU A 39 -8.95 -1.08 4.12
N TYR A 40 -8.65 0.20 3.87
CA TYR A 40 -9.66 1.16 3.41
C TYR A 40 -10.21 0.79 2.03
N ALA A 41 -9.36 0.33 1.11
CA ALA A 41 -9.80 -0.13 -0.20
C ALA A 41 -10.77 -1.32 -0.07
N LYS A 42 -10.46 -2.30 0.79
CA LYS A 42 -11.36 -3.42 1.07
C LYS A 42 -12.67 -2.96 1.71
N MET A 43 -12.63 -2.03 2.67
CA MET A 43 -13.82 -1.45 3.26
C MET A 43 -14.70 -0.75 2.21
N ALA A 44 -14.10 0.03 1.31
CA ALA A 44 -14.83 0.69 0.23
C ALA A 44 -15.50 -0.33 -0.71
N VAL A 45 -14.78 -1.41 -1.07
CA VAL A 45 -15.36 -2.50 -1.88
C VAL A 45 -16.54 -3.15 -1.17
N LEU A 46 -16.43 -3.44 0.14
CA LEU A 46 -17.52 -4.01 0.92
C LEU A 46 -18.71 -3.04 1.01
N ALA A 47 -18.46 -1.74 1.24
CA ALA A 47 -19.51 -0.73 1.25
C ALA A 47 -20.25 -0.65 -0.09
N LEU A 48 -19.53 -0.71 -1.22
CA LEU A 48 -20.13 -0.67 -2.56
C LEU A 48 -20.94 -1.93 -2.90
N THR A 49 -20.53 -3.09 -2.38
CA THR A 49 -21.08 -4.39 -2.81
C THR A 49 -22.07 -5.01 -1.83
N MET A 50 -22.04 -4.61 -0.55
CA MET A 50 -22.86 -5.19 0.51
C MET A 50 -23.81 -4.19 1.17
N ALA A 51 -23.65 -2.88 0.97
CA ALA A 51 -24.58 -1.91 1.54
C ALA A 51 -25.91 -1.92 0.77
N LYS A 52 -27.01 -1.75 1.50
CA LYS A 52 -28.37 -1.63 0.92
C LYS A 52 -28.52 -0.34 0.11
N GLU A 53 -27.83 0.71 0.53
CA GLU A 53 -27.71 2.01 -0.14
C GLU A 53 -26.26 2.47 -0.01
N ILE A 54 -25.72 3.08 -1.08
CA ILE A 54 -24.35 3.59 -1.07
C ILE A 54 -24.36 4.89 -0.26
N PRO A 55 -23.54 5.01 0.81
CA PRO A 55 -23.35 6.28 1.51
C PRO A 55 -22.50 7.20 0.63
N ILE A 56 -23.14 7.87 -0.32
CA ILE A 56 -22.60 9.00 -1.07
C ILE A 56 -23.29 10.30 -0.67
#